data_AF-A0A1Q9GX57-F1
#
_entry.id   AF-A0A1Q9GX57-F1
#
_cell.length_a   1.000
_cell.length_b   1.000
_cell.length_c   1.000
_cell.angle_alpha   90.00
_cell.angle_beta   90.00
_cell.angle_gamma   90.00
#
_symmetry.space_group_name_H-M   'P 1'
#
loop_
_entity.id
_entity.type
_entity.pdbx_description
1 polymer ?
#
loop_
_entity_poly.entity_id
_entity_poly.type
_entity_poly.pdbx_seq_one_letter_code
_entity_poly.pdbx_strand_id
1 'polypeptide(L)'
;MKPTTWLPLSLLLFSATAIADDTFDFPPASVTWASPENYRDVRSSSGNQPRFQQQVFENLSEYFGDMARIYLAPDQTLNIKVNNLDLAGDIRYGAETGQKIRVLTSISAPSISFSYKISQGKTAMKSDTVMLTNLNYQASVWGMGRDRALAYEKQLIHDWARKTLRNK
;
A
#
# COMPACT_ATOMS: atom_id res chain seq x y z
N MET A 1 -9.36 -55.05 -16.90
CA MET A 1 -9.49 -53.90 -15.97
C MET A 1 -8.95 -52.63 -16.63
N LYS A 2 -9.29 -51.45 -16.10
CA LYS A 2 -8.79 -50.08 -16.40
C LYS A 2 -8.86 -49.29 -15.07
N PRO A 3 -8.24 -48.09 -14.90
CA PRO A 3 -7.27 -47.37 -15.75
C PRO A 3 -5.83 -47.75 -15.31
N THR A 4 -4.71 -46.99 -15.30
CA THR A 4 -4.28 -45.56 -15.35
C THR A 4 -2.87 -45.51 -15.97
N THR A 5 -2.27 -44.42 -16.48
CA THR A 5 -2.53 -42.95 -16.60
C THR A 5 -1.78 -42.47 -17.88
N TRP A 6 -1.57 -41.21 -18.29
CA TRP A 6 -1.78 -39.85 -17.73
C TRP A 6 -2.09 -38.84 -18.86
N LEU A 7 -1.79 -37.54 -18.71
CA LEU A 7 -1.87 -36.50 -19.75
C LEU A 7 -0.50 -35.79 -19.97
N PRO A 8 -0.29 -35.11 -21.12
CA PRO A 8 0.99 -34.48 -21.46
C PRO A 8 1.29 -33.18 -20.68
N LEU A 9 2.59 -32.83 -20.64
CA LEU A 9 3.11 -31.60 -20.04
C LEU A 9 2.77 -30.37 -20.90
N SER A 10 1.73 -29.63 -20.54
CA SER A 10 1.38 -28.36 -21.19
C SER A 10 2.30 -27.22 -20.74
N LEU A 11 3.24 -26.83 -21.60
CA LEU A 11 4.12 -25.68 -21.35
C LEU A 11 3.36 -24.35 -21.56
N LEU A 12 2.80 -23.79 -20.49
CA LEU A 12 2.13 -22.49 -20.52
C LEU A 12 3.14 -21.34 -20.71
N LEU A 13 3.28 -20.89 -21.95
CA LEU A 13 3.95 -19.63 -22.29
C LEU A 13 3.11 -18.44 -21.76
N PHE A 14 3.42 -18.00 -20.55
CA PHE A 14 2.95 -16.72 -20.02
C PHE A 14 3.71 -15.58 -20.73
N SER A 15 3.07 -14.94 -21.70
CA SER A 15 3.56 -13.71 -22.32
C SER A 15 3.55 -12.57 -21.31
N ALA A 16 4.67 -12.36 -20.62
CA ALA A 16 4.83 -11.28 -19.67
C ALA A 16 4.98 -9.93 -20.40
N THR A 17 3.88 -9.20 -20.56
CA THR A 17 3.95 -7.74 -20.65
C THR A 17 4.58 -7.23 -19.36
N ALA A 18 5.79 -6.68 -19.45
CA ALA A 18 6.49 -6.11 -18.30
C ALA A 18 5.79 -4.82 -17.86
N ILE A 19 4.85 -4.96 -16.92
CA ILE A 19 4.29 -3.82 -16.19
C ILE A 19 5.41 -3.26 -15.29
N ALA A 20 5.56 -1.94 -15.28
CA ALA A 20 6.58 -1.27 -14.48
C ALA A 20 6.10 -1.17 -13.02
N ASP A 21 6.79 -1.87 -12.13
CA ASP A 21 6.56 -1.82 -10.69
C ASP A 21 7.51 -0.79 -10.05
N ASP A 22 6.97 0.28 -9.46
CA ASP A 22 7.76 1.31 -8.79
C ASP A 22 8.24 0.82 -7.41
N THR A 23 9.55 0.81 -7.13
CA THR A 23 10.08 0.37 -5.83
C THR A 23 10.82 1.49 -5.10
N PHE A 24 10.54 1.64 -3.80
CA PHE A 24 11.14 2.63 -2.91
C PHE A 24 11.71 1.93 -1.67
N ASP A 25 12.99 2.20 -1.36
CA ASP A 25 13.71 1.60 -0.24
C ASP A 25 13.85 2.58 0.93
N PHE A 26 13.24 2.24 2.07
CA PHE A 26 13.31 3.01 3.31
C PHE A 26 13.67 2.07 4.47
N PRO A 27 14.98 1.76 4.67
CA PRO A 27 15.41 0.71 5.59
C PRO A 27 14.84 0.85 7.03
N PRO A 28 14.39 -0.26 7.64
CA PRO A 28 14.52 -1.65 7.21
C PRO A 28 13.42 -2.17 6.24
N ALA A 29 12.62 -1.29 5.62
CA ALA A 29 11.61 -1.66 4.64
C ALA A 29 12.04 -1.43 3.18
N SER A 30 11.48 -2.23 2.27
CA SER A 30 11.45 -2.05 0.82
C SER A 30 10.01 -2.22 0.35
N VAL A 31 9.52 -1.28 -0.46
CA VAL A 31 8.10 -1.19 -0.84
C VAL A 31 7.96 -1.03 -2.35
N THR A 32 7.44 -2.08 -2.99
CA THR A 32 7.10 -2.13 -4.40
C THR A 32 5.62 -1.84 -4.60
N TRP A 33 5.29 -0.86 -5.45
CA TRP A 33 3.94 -0.54 -5.89
C TRP A 33 3.71 -1.24 -7.24
N ALA A 34 2.91 -2.30 -7.21
CA ALA A 34 2.70 -3.15 -8.36
C ALA A 34 1.63 -2.59 -9.30
N SER A 35 1.97 -2.49 -10.59
CA SER A 35 1.05 -2.03 -11.64
C SER A 35 0.32 -0.71 -11.31
N PRO A 36 1.06 0.33 -10.89
CA PRO A 36 0.50 1.55 -10.28
C PRO A 36 -0.37 2.38 -11.22
N GLU A 37 -0.26 2.18 -12.54
CA GLU A 37 -1.11 2.81 -13.55
C GLU A 37 -2.60 2.40 -13.45
N ASN A 38 -2.90 1.32 -12.71
CA ASN A 38 -4.27 0.83 -12.51
C ASN A 38 -4.95 1.43 -11.27
N TYR A 39 -4.21 2.08 -10.36
CA TYR A 39 -4.77 2.56 -9.09
C TYR A 39 -5.68 3.76 -9.34
N ARG A 40 -6.98 3.58 -9.10
CA ARG A 40 -7.98 4.52 -9.61
C ARG A 40 -8.03 5.81 -8.83
N ASP A 41 -7.83 5.77 -7.50
CA ASP A 41 -8.16 6.90 -6.63
C ASP A 41 -6.98 7.59 -5.96
N VAL A 42 -5.75 7.26 -6.40
CA VAL A 42 -4.52 8.05 -6.23
C VAL A 42 -4.52 9.29 -7.15
N ARG A 43 -5.60 10.07 -7.13
CA ARG A 43 -5.79 11.25 -7.99
C ARG A 43 -5.42 12.54 -7.28
N SER A 44 -4.69 13.41 -7.97
CA SER A 44 -4.44 14.78 -7.52
C SER A 44 -5.66 15.70 -7.70
N SER A 45 -5.81 16.66 -6.80
CA SER A 45 -6.70 17.81 -6.97
C SER A 45 -6.12 18.88 -7.92
N SER A 46 -4.79 19.00 -8.02
CA SER A 46 -4.13 20.09 -8.75
C SER A 46 -2.72 19.73 -9.22
N GLY A 47 -2.23 20.44 -10.25
CA GLY A 47 -0.87 20.24 -10.76
C GLY A 47 -0.68 18.92 -11.54
N ASN A 48 0.52 18.35 -11.44
CA ASN A 48 0.95 17.20 -12.24
C ASN A 48 0.59 15.86 -11.56
N GLN A 49 -0.21 15.04 -12.24
CA GLN A 49 -0.70 13.75 -11.72
C GLN A 49 0.42 12.72 -11.45
N PRO A 50 1.33 12.40 -12.41
CA PRO A 50 2.44 11.49 -12.13
C PRO A 50 3.31 11.89 -10.93
N ARG A 51 3.65 13.18 -10.80
CA ARG A 51 4.42 13.69 -9.65
C ARG A 51 3.68 13.55 -8.33
N PHE A 52 2.36 13.83 -8.31
CA PHE A 52 1.53 13.60 -7.12
C PHE A 52 1.52 12.12 -6.73
N GLN A 53 1.34 11.23 -7.70
CA GLN A 53 1.31 9.79 -7.48
C GLN A 53 2.65 9.25 -6.93
N GLN A 54 3.77 9.66 -7.54
CA GLN A 54 5.11 9.33 -7.03
C GLN A 54 5.31 9.83 -5.60
N GLN A 55 4.92 11.08 -5.30
CA GLN A 55 5.03 11.64 -3.96
C GLN A 55 4.15 10.90 -2.92
N VAL A 56 2.95 10.45 -3.31
CA VAL A 56 2.08 9.63 -2.45
C VAL A 56 2.74 8.28 -2.13
N PHE A 57 3.29 7.62 -3.14
CA PHE A 57 4.00 6.34 -2.97
C PHE A 57 5.22 6.49 -2.06
N GLU A 58 6.06 7.49 -2.33
CA GLU A 58 7.26 7.81 -1.53
C GLU A 58 6.91 8.04 -0.05
N ASN A 59 5.88 8.87 0.24
CA ASN A 59 5.44 9.19 1.61
C ASN A 59 4.87 7.97 2.37
N LEU A 60 4.23 7.02 1.67
CA LEU A 60 3.69 5.81 2.30
C LEU A 60 4.75 4.72 2.44
N SER A 61 5.69 4.62 1.48
CA SER A 61 6.88 3.77 1.59
C SER A 61 7.79 4.18 2.76
N GLU A 62 8.02 5.49 2.93
CA GLU A 62 8.76 6.05 4.07
C GLU A 62 8.08 5.68 5.39
N TYR A 63 6.76 5.84 5.47
CA TYR A 63 5.99 5.52 6.67
C TYR A 63 5.97 4.01 6.98
N PHE A 64 5.98 3.13 5.98
CA PHE A 64 6.22 1.70 6.19
C PHE A 64 7.63 1.44 6.74
N GLY A 65 8.65 2.17 6.26
CA GLY A 65 10.02 2.13 6.80
C GLY A 65 10.12 2.57 8.26
N ASP A 66 9.46 3.66 8.62
CA ASP A 66 9.36 4.13 10.01
C ASP A 66 8.67 3.11 10.92
N MET A 67 7.52 2.58 10.50
CA MET A 67 6.83 1.56 11.28
C MET A 67 7.65 0.26 11.41
N ALA A 68 8.38 -0.13 10.36
CA ALA A 68 9.29 -1.27 10.42
C ALA A 68 10.44 -1.02 11.42
N ARG A 69 11.03 0.18 11.42
CA ARG A 69 12.11 0.60 12.33
C ARG A 69 11.66 0.67 13.80
N ILE A 70 10.38 0.93 14.06
CA ILE A 70 9.80 0.98 15.41
C ILE A 70 9.47 -0.42 15.95
N TYR A 71 9.03 -1.35 15.09
CA TYR A 71 8.37 -2.58 15.54
C TYR A 71 9.11 -3.91 15.28
N LEU A 72 10.08 -3.96 14.36
CA LEU A 72 10.87 -5.17 14.04
C LEU A 72 12.09 -5.36 14.96
N ALA A 73 12.68 -6.56 14.92
CA ALA A 73 14.01 -6.78 15.47
C ALA A 73 15.12 -6.15 14.57
N PRO A 74 16.30 -5.79 15.12
CA PRO A 74 17.32 -5.03 14.38
C PRO A 74 17.91 -5.71 13.13
N ASP A 75 17.77 -7.03 13.00
CA ASP A 75 18.26 -7.84 11.88
C ASP A 75 17.14 -8.38 10.97
N GLN A 76 15.90 -7.89 11.17
CA GLN A 76 14.75 -8.19 10.33
C GLN A 76 14.51 -7.09 9.28
N THR A 77 14.16 -7.50 8.07
CA THR A 77 13.76 -6.61 6.98
C THR A 77 12.31 -6.86 6.56
N LEU A 78 11.63 -5.82 6.08
CA LEU A 78 10.25 -5.88 5.61
C LEU A 78 10.19 -5.62 4.11
N ASN A 79 9.67 -6.57 3.36
CA ASN A 79 9.43 -6.43 1.92
C ASN A 79 7.92 -6.33 1.72
N ILE A 80 7.44 -5.34 0.98
CA ILE A 80 6.02 -5.12 0.71
C ILE A 80 5.79 -5.02 -0.80
N LYS A 81 4.76 -5.70 -1.31
CA LYS A 81 4.23 -5.48 -2.66
C LYS A 81 2.78 -5.00 -2.54
N VAL A 82 2.58 -3.70 -2.73
CA VAL A 82 1.24 -3.09 -2.79
C VAL A 82 0.62 -3.38 -4.15
N ASN A 83 -0.67 -3.70 -4.17
CA ASN A 83 -1.43 -4.13 -5.35
C ASN A 83 -2.65 -3.23 -5.63
N ASN A 84 -3.11 -2.45 -4.64
CA ASN A 84 -4.00 -1.30 -4.86
C ASN A 84 -3.89 -0.28 -3.70
N LEU A 85 -4.16 0.99 -4.01
CA LEU A 85 -4.30 2.09 -3.06
C LEU A 85 -5.49 2.98 -3.44
N ASP A 86 -6.46 3.11 -2.53
CA ASP A 86 -7.55 4.05 -2.63
C ASP A 86 -7.39 5.10 -1.52
N LEU A 87 -7.14 6.36 -1.92
CA LEU A 87 -6.95 7.47 -0.98
C LEU A 87 -8.29 7.98 -0.43
N ALA A 88 -8.32 8.36 0.85
CA ALA A 88 -9.49 8.89 1.52
C ALA A 88 -10.11 10.11 0.79
N GLY A 89 -11.44 10.11 0.67
CA GLY A 89 -12.21 11.13 -0.04
C GLY A 89 -12.12 11.08 -1.56
N ASP A 90 -13.05 11.76 -2.23
CA ASP A 90 -13.17 11.76 -3.69
C ASP A 90 -12.69 13.10 -4.27
N ILE A 91 -12.16 13.09 -5.50
CA ILE A 91 -11.96 14.35 -6.24
C ILE A 91 -13.29 14.83 -6.81
N ARG A 92 -13.77 15.98 -6.32
CA ARG A 92 -15.02 16.64 -6.75
C ARG A 92 -14.73 18.04 -7.29
N TYR A 93 -15.64 18.60 -8.09
CA TYR A 93 -15.54 19.98 -8.55
C TYR A 93 -16.17 20.92 -7.51
N GLY A 94 -15.37 21.84 -6.95
CA GLY A 94 -15.85 22.86 -6.03
C GLY A 94 -16.52 23.99 -6.80
N ALA A 95 -17.85 24.08 -6.73
CA ALA A 95 -18.63 25.09 -7.45
C ALA A 95 -18.22 26.54 -7.08
N GLU A 96 -17.83 26.77 -5.83
CA GLU A 96 -17.41 28.08 -5.31
C GLU A 96 -15.97 28.44 -5.71
N THR A 97 -15.07 27.46 -5.84
CA THR A 97 -13.64 27.68 -6.10
C THR A 97 -13.27 27.55 -7.58
N GLY A 98 -14.17 27.00 -8.41
CA GLY A 98 -13.91 26.65 -9.81
C GLY A 98 -12.88 25.53 -9.99
N GLN A 99 -12.49 24.84 -8.92
CA GLN A 99 -11.33 23.94 -8.87
C GLN A 99 -11.71 22.53 -8.42
N LYS A 100 -10.88 21.54 -8.78
CA LYS A 100 -10.96 20.18 -8.23
C LYS A 100 -10.47 20.19 -6.78
N ILE A 101 -11.22 19.56 -5.88
CA ILE A 101 -10.91 19.44 -4.45
C ILE A 101 -11.12 17.99 -3.99
N ARG A 102 -10.34 17.53 -3.02
CA ARG A 102 -10.53 16.21 -2.38
C ARG A 102 -11.51 16.35 -1.22
N VAL A 103 -12.64 15.65 -1.29
CA VAL A 103 -13.76 15.76 -0.34
C VAL A 103 -13.93 14.45 0.42
N LEU A 104 -13.69 14.48 1.73
CA LEU A 104 -13.84 13.34 2.62
C LEU A 104 -15.33 13.09 2.90
N THR A 105 -15.85 11.89 2.64
CA THR A 105 -17.22 11.50 3.02
C THR A 105 -17.25 10.16 3.74
N SER A 106 -18.31 9.86 4.50
CA SER A 106 -18.46 8.61 5.26
C SER A 106 -18.36 7.33 4.41
N ILE A 107 -18.57 7.42 3.08
CA ILE A 107 -18.47 6.30 2.15
C ILE A 107 -17.13 6.24 1.40
N SER A 108 -16.37 7.33 1.31
CA SER A 108 -15.05 7.37 0.65
C SER A 108 -13.90 7.16 1.65
N ALA A 109 -13.95 5.99 2.31
CA ALA A 109 -12.92 5.50 3.22
C ALA A 109 -11.67 5.02 2.47
N PRO A 110 -10.46 5.18 3.04
CA PRO A 110 -9.23 4.71 2.41
C PRO A 110 -9.15 3.18 2.36
N SER A 111 -8.41 2.67 1.38
CA SER A 111 -8.11 1.24 1.22
C SER A 111 -6.65 1.04 0.80
N ILE A 112 -5.98 0.03 1.35
CA ILE A 112 -4.63 -0.39 0.94
C ILE A 112 -4.61 -1.92 0.86
N SER A 113 -4.27 -2.48 -0.30
CA SER A 113 -4.15 -3.92 -0.52
C SER A 113 -2.71 -4.28 -0.87
N PHE A 114 -2.06 -5.14 -0.08
CA PHE A 114 -0.66 -5.51 -0.25
C PHE A 114 -0.37 -6.93 0.24
N SER A 115 0.72 -7.52 -0.25
CA SER A 115 1.37 -8.66 0.42
C SER A 115 2.68 -8.21 1.06
N TYR A 116 3.11 -8.89 2.12
CA TYR A 116 4.38 -8.58 2.79
C TYR A 116 5.17 -9.83 3.16
N LYS A 117 6.47 -9.66 3.39
CA LYS A 117 7.38 -10.66 3.94
C LYS A 117 8.36 -10.02 4.92
N ILE A 118 8.41 -10.55 6.14
CA ILE A 118 9.47 -10.29 7.11
C ILE A 118 10.55 -11.36 6.92
N SER A 119 11.80 -10.95 6.77
CA SER A 119 12.96 -11.84 6.62
C SER A 119 14.03 -11.51 7.65
N GLN A 120 14.73 -12.53 8.15
CA GLN A 120 15.93 -12.38 8.98
C GLN A 120 17.11 -12.98 8.19
N GLY A 121 17.98 -12.13 7.67
CA GLY A 121 18.95 -12.51 6.64
C GLY A 121 18.29 -13.16 5.41
N LYS A 122 18.59 -14.43 5.15
CA LYS A 122 18.02 -15.21 4.03
C LYS A 122 16.72 -15.97 4.38
N THR A 123 16.33 -16.00 5.66
CA THR A 123 15.21 -16.83 6.14
C THR A 123 13.94 -15.99 6.26
N ALA A 124 12.87 -16.38 5.56
CA ALA A 124 11.56 -15.76 5.71
C ALA A 124 10.93 -16.17 7.05
N MET A 125 10.59 -15.18 7.89
CA MET A 125 10.01 -15.40 9.23
C MET A 125 8.49 -15.31 9.24
N LYS A 126 7.92 -14.47 8.36
CA LYS A 126 6.47 -14.25 8.25
C LYS A 126 6.13 -13.70 6.88
N SER A 127 5.01 -14.09 6.31
CA SER A 127 4.45 -13.45 5.11
C SER A 127 2.95 -13.65 5.05
N ASP A 128 2.22 -12.67 4.54
CA ASP A 128 0.76 -12.70 4.43
C ASP A 128 0.26 -11.72 3.36
N THR A 129 -1.02 -11.80 3.02
CA THR A 129 -1.72 -10.83 2.16
C THR A 129 -2.77 -10.07 2.98
N VAL A 130 -2.76 -8.75 2.87
CA VAL A 130 -3.45 -7.82 3.78
C VAL A 130 -4.27 -6.83 2.97
N MET A 131 -5.51 -6.62 3.38
CA MET A 131 -6.34 -5.50 2.95
C MET A 131 -6.71 -4.65 4.17
N LEU A 132 -6.32 -3.38 4.15
CA LEU A 132 -6.60 -2.42 5.21
C LEU A 132 -7.68 -1.44 4.75
N THR A 133 -8.65 -1.18 5.62
CA THR A 133 -9.63 -0.09 5.47
C THR A 133 -10.24 0.24 6.83
N ASN A 134 -10.85 1.41 6.96
CA ASN A 134 -11.57 1.84 8.16
C ASN A 134 -12.79 2.68 7.76
N LEU A 135 -13.99 2.10 7.87
CA LEU A 135 -15.24 2.81 7.53
C LEU A 135 -15.53 4.00 8.47
N ASN A 136 -14.90 4.04 9.66
CA ASN A 136 -14.99 5.14 10.62
C ASN A 136 -13.73 6.03 10.61
N TYR A 137 -12.99 6.07 9.48
CA TYR A 137 -11.71 6.79 9.37
C TYR A 137 -11.78 8.26 9.82
N GLN A 138 -12.88 8.96 9.54
CA GLN A 138 -13.07 10.37 9.90
C GLN A 138 -13.02 10.63 11.41
N ALA A 139 -13.56 9.71 12.23
CA ALA A 139 -13.49 9.81 13.69
C ALA A 139 -12.17 9.29 14.27
N SER A 140 -11.32 8.64 13.47
CA SER A 140 -10.19 7.83 13.94
C SER A 140 -8.83 8.55 13.94
N VAL A 141 -8.65 9.64 13.18
CA VAL A 141 -7.37 10.37 13.14
C VAL A 141 -7.27 11.34 14.31
N TRP A 142 -6.71 10.85 15.41
CA TRP A 142 -6.37 11.62 16.61
C TRP A 142 -4.85 11.63 16.79
N GLY A 143 -4.27 12.78 17.12
CA GLY A 143 -2.84 12.89 17.50
C GLY A 143 -1.81 12.90 16.36
N MET A 144 -2.19 12.64 15.10
CA MET A 144 -1.28 12.82 13.97
C MET A 144 -1.00 14.32 13.76
N GLY A 145 0.28 14.67 13.60
CA GLY A 145 0.81 16.00 13.93
C GLY A 145 0.62 17.11 12.88
N ARG A 146 1.66 17.96 12.73
CA ARG A 146 1.63 19.11 11.80
C ARG A 146 1.63 18.68 10.34
N ASP A 147 2.15 17.50 10.02
CA ASP A 147 1.93 16.85 8.73
C ASP A 147 0.59 16.09 8.77
N ARG A 148 -0.36 16.55 7.95
CA ARG A 148 -1.66 15.90 7.72
C ARG A 148 -1.73 15.18 6.38
N ALA A 149 -0.65 15.17 5.59
CA ALA A 149 -0.63 14.50 4.30
C ALA A 149 -0.77 12.98 4.51
N LEU A 150 -1.80 12.40 3.90
CA LEU A 150 -2.09 10.96 3.94
C LEU A 150 -2.32 10.42 5.36
N ALA A 151 -2.88 11.24 6.26
CA ALA A 151 -3.02 10.88 7.68
C ALA A 151 -3.92 9.66 7.93
N TYR A 152 -4.91 9.41 7.05
CA TYR A 152 -5.81 8.25 7.19
C TYR A 152 -5.14 6.95 6.72
N GLU A 153 -4.36 7.03 5.64
CA GLU A 153 -3.56 5.94 5.08
C GLU A 153 -2.41 5.57 6.04
N LYS A 154 -1.71 6.59 6.56
CA LYS A 154 -0.71 6.44 7.63
C LYS A 154 -1.33 5.78 8.88
N GLN A 155 -2.55 6.16 9.29
CA GLN A 155 -3.23 5.51 10.41
C GLN A 155 -3.50 4.01 10.15
N LEU A 156 -3.94 3.62 8.94
CA LEU A 156 -4.10 2.21 8.58
C LEU A 156 -2.78 1.44 8.71
N ILE A 157 -1.69 1.99 8.15
CA ILE A 157 -0.36 1.38 8.19
C ILE A 157 0.15 1.23 9.64
N HIS A 158 -0.03 2.27 10.47
CA HIS A 158 0.35 2.25 11.89
C HIS A 158 -0.34 1.13 12.65
N ASP A 159 -1.67 1.04 12.56
CA ASP A 159 -2.45 0.08 13.35
C ASP A 159 -2.23 -1.36 12.88
N TRP A 160 -2.01 -1.56 11.58
CA TRP A 160 -1.51 -2.83 11.04
C TRP A 160 -0.14 -3.18 11.61
N ALA A 161 0.83 -2.27 11.56
CA ALA A 161 2.21 -2.53 11.97
C ALA A 161 2.32 -2.84 13.47
N ARG A 162 1.67 -2.02 14.31
CA ARG A 162 1.60 -2.19 15.77
C ARG A 162 0.96 -3.52 16.21
N LYS A 163 0.10 -4.08 15.36
CA LYS A 163 -0.55 -5.39 15.54
C LYS A 163 0.27 -6.55 14.96
N THR A 164 0.99 -6.33 13.87
CA THR A 164 1.48 -7.41 12.98
C THR A 164 3.00 -7.55 12.97
N LEU A 165 3.73 -6.45 13.06
CA LEU A 165 5.20 -6.40 13.08
C LEU A 165 5.75 -6.44 14.51
N ARG A 166 5.02 -5.83 15.47
CA ARG A 166 5.48 -5.67 16.85
C ARG A 166 5.91 -7.02 17.46
N ASN A 167 7.20 -7.12 17.74
CA ASN A 167 7.79 -8.26 18.42
C ASN A 167 7.12 -8.51 19.79
N LYS A 168 7.09 -9.77 20.23
CA LYS A 168 6.56 -10.19 21.55
C LYS A 168 7.69 -10.60 22.47
#